data_AF-A0A6G2D7G1-F1
#
_entry.id   AF-A0A6G2D7G1-F1
#
_cell.length_a   1.000
_cell.length_b   1.000
_cell.length_c   1.000
_cell.angle_alpha   90.00
_cell.angle_beta   90.00
_cell.angle_gamma   90.00
#
_symmetry.space_group_name_H-M   'P 1'
#
loop_
_entity.id
_entity.type
_entity.pdbx_description
1 polymer ?
#
loop_
_entity_poly.entity_id
_entity_poly.type
_entity_poly.pdbx_seq_one_letter_code
_entity_poly.pdbx_strand_id
1 'polypeptide(L)'
;PYNCAASVPTIGFGNTYYPNGTKVKLTDKPITKEYANEIFKIVADKFAANVLKLVKSNITTNQLNALTAFAYNVGLASLTKSTLL
;
A
#
# COMPACT_ATOMS: atom_id res chain seq x y z
N PRO A 1 -12.60 -4.62 -10.09
CA PRO A 1 -11.24 -5.21 -9.99
C PRO A 1 -10.57 -5.24 -11.37
N TYR A 2 -9.25 -5.22 -11.44
CA TYR A 2 -8.48 -5.33 -12.68
C TYR A 2 -7.17 -6.06 -12.42
N ASN A 3 -6.53 -6.57 -13.47
CA ASN A 3 -5.16 -7.09 -13.37
C ASN A 3 -4.16 -5.94 -13.53
N CYS A 4 -3.27 -5.76 -12.56
CA CYS A 4 -2.14 -4.84 -12.73
C CYS A 4 -1.11 -5.40 -13.73
N ALA A 5 -0.05 -4.63 -14.03
CA ALA A 5 1.00 -5.04 -14.95
C ALA A 5 1.71 -6.37 -14.55
N ALA A 6 1.65 -6.73 -13.27
CA ALA A 6 2.17 -8.00 -12.75
C ALA A 6 1.13 -9.15 -12.77
N SER A 7 0.00 -8.98 -13.45
CA SER A 7 -1.10 -9.95 -13.53
C SER A 7 -1.71 -10.33 -12.17
N VAL A 8 -1.63 -9.44 -11.18
CA VAL A 8 -2.25 -9.62 -9.86
C VAL A 8 -3.61 -8.93 -9.82
N PRO A 9 -4.67 -9.59 -9.30
CA PRO A 9 -5.96 -8.95 -9.06
C PRO A 9 -5.85 -7.76 -8.09
N THR A 10 -6.29 -6.61 -8.57
CA THR A 10 -6.16 -5.32 -7.89
C THR A 10 -7.49 -4.58 -7.90
N ILE A 11 -7.75 -3.78 -6.86
CA ILE A 11 -8.96 -2.96 -6.74
C ILE A 11 -8.65 -1.57 -6.19
N GLY A 12 -9.45 -0.57 -6.61
CA GLY A 12 -9.28 0.83 -6.20
C GLY A 12 -7.88 1.34 -6.53
N PHE A 13 -7.25 1.99 -5.54
CA PHE A 13 -5.90 2.57 -5.67
C PHE A 13 -4.79 1.54 -5.42
N GLY A 14 -4.68 0.52 -6.27
CA GLY A 14 -3.54 -0.41 -6.22
C GLY A 14 -3.60 -1.47 -5.12
N ASN A 15 -4.75 -1.69 -4.48
CA ASN A 15 -4.87 -2.67 -3.39
C ASN A 15 -5.04 -4.08 -3.94
N THR A 16 -4.21 -5.02 -3.46
CA THR A 16 -4.31 -6.47 -3.75
C THR A 16 -4.95 -7.26 -2.60
N TYR A 17 -5.13 -6.60 -1.46
CA TYR A 17 -5.85 -7.09 -0.29
C TYR A 17 -6.80 -6.00 0.22
N TYR A 18 -7.94 -6.42 0.77
CA TYR A 18 -8.82 -5.54 1.52
C TYR A 18 -8.25 -5.27 2.93
N PRO A 19 -8.73 -4.23 3.64
CA PRO A 19 -8.24 -3.89 4.98
C PRO A 19 -8.33 -5.01 6.02
N ASN A 20 -9.27 -5.94 5.83
CA ASN A 20 -9.48 -7.13 6.65
C ASN A 20 -8.52 -8.30 6.32
N GLY A 21 -7.60 -8.12 5.36
CA GLY A 21 -6.66 -9.15 4.93
C GLY A 21 -7.19 -10.11 3.85
N THR A 22 -8.43 -9.93 3.38
CA THR A 22 -8.99 -10.75 2.29
C THR A 22 -8.29 -10.40 0.98
N LYS A 23 -7.86 -11.40 0.22
CA LYS A 23 -7.30 -11.21 -1.13
C LYS A 23 -8.37 -10.72 -2.09
N VAL A 24 -8.02 -9.74 -2.92
CA VAL A 24 -8.86 -9.28 -4.02
C VAL A 24 -9.00 -10.39 -5.05
N LYS A 25 -10.20 -10.55 -5.60
CA LYS A 25 -10.50 -11.46 -6.72
C LYS A 25 -11.08 -10.66 -7.88
N LEU A 26 -10.85 -11.13 -9.10
CA LEU A 26 -11.45 -10.51 -10.29
C LEU A 26 -12.97 -10.64 -10.33
N THR A 27 -13.52 -11.63 -9.62
CA THR A 27 -14.96 -11.85 -9.47
C THR A 27 -15.60 -10.97 -8.39
N ASP A 28 -14.81 -10.18 -7.65
CA ASP A 28 -15.36 -9.26 -6.66
C ASP A 28 -16.18 -8.16 -7.34
N LYS A 29 -17.23 -7.72 -6.65
CA LYS A 29 -18.09 -6.64 -7.13
C LYS A 29 -17.29 -5.33 -7.30
N PRO A 30 -17.67 -4.47 -8.26
CA PRO A 30 -17.15 -3.11 -8.33
C PRO A 30 -17.37 -2.38 -7.01
N ILE A 31 -16.41 -1.53 -6.65
CA ILE A 31 -16.49 -0.67 -5.47
C ILE A 31 -16.78 0.76 -5.86
N THR A 32 -17.38 1.53 -4.96
CA THR A 32 -17.57 2.97 -5.15
C THR A 32 -16.24 3.72 -4.97
N LYS A 33 -16.19 4.97 -5.45
CA LYS A 33 -15.02 5.83 -5.29
C LYS A 33 -14.76 6.14 -3.82
N GLU A 34 -15.82 6.31 -3.05
CA GLU A 34 -15.77 6.62 -1.62
C GLU A 34 -15.11 5.47 -0.86
N TYR A 35 -15.56 4.24 -1.12
CA TYR A 35 -14.98 3.05 -0.51
C TYR A 35 -13.54 2.80 -0.97
N ALA A 36 -13.21 3.10 -2.23
CA ALA A 36 -11.82 3.04 -2.71
C ALA A 36 -10.90 4.00 -1.94
N ASN A 37 -11.37 5.22 -1.64
CA ASN A 37 -10.62 6.19 -0.82
C ASN A 37 -10.48 5.73 0.63
N GLU A 38 -11.53 5.16 1.21
CA GLU A 38 -11.49 4.61 2.58
C GLU A 38 -10.46 3.48 2.71
N ILE A 39 -10.50 2.51 1.79
CA ILE A 39 -9.53 1.42 1.73
C ILE A 39 -8.11 1.99 1.60
N PHE A 40 -7.91 2.92 0.67
CA PHE A 40 -6.59 3.52 0.43
C PHE A 40 -6.06 4.23 1.68
N LYS A 41 -6.88 5.03 2.37
CA LYS A 41 -6.48 5.70 3.60
C LYS A 41 -6.02 4.69 4.66
N ILE A 42 -6.83 3.66 4.92
CA ILE A 42 -6.52 2.64 5.93
C ILE A 42 -5.21 1.91 5.59
N VAL A 43 -5.02 1.53 4.32
CA VAL A 43 -3.83 0.79 3.90
C VAL A 43 -2.61 1.70 3.91
N ALA A 44 -2.69 2.92 3.38
CA ALA A 44 -1.61 3.90 3.41
C ALA A 44 -1.15 4.22 4.84
N ASP A 45 -2.08 4.41 5.78
CA ASP A 45 -1.78 4.65 7.19
C ASP A 45 -1.05 3.44 7.82
N LYS A 46 -1.46 2.21 7.48
CA LYS A 46 -0.76 0.98 7.90
C LYS A 46 0.66 0.92 7.33
N PHE A 47 0.87 1.29 6.07
CA PHE A 47 2.21 1.35 5.49
C PHE A 47 3.07 2.42 6.17
N ALA A 48 2.55 3.64 6.35
CA ALA A 48 3.27 4.74 7.00
C ALA A 48 3.71 4.37 8.42
N ALA A 49 2.81 3.77 9.21
CA ALA A 49 3.14 3.29 10.56
C ALA A 49 4.25 2.22 10.58
N ASN A 50 4.32 1.36 9.57
CA ASN A 50 5.37 0.36 9.47
C ASN A 50 6.67 0.95 8.93
N VAL A 51 6.62 1.85 7.96
CA VAL A 51 7.80 2.60 7.48
C VAL A 51 8.45 3.35 8.63
N LEU A 52 7.66 4.03 9.47
CA LEU A 52 8.16 4.78 10.61
C LEU A 52 8.91 3.89 11.62
N LYS A 53 8.53 2.61 11.76
CA LYS A 53 9.23 1.63 12.61
C LYS A 53 10.57 1.16 12.00
N LEU A 54 10.73 1.26 10.68
CA LEU A 54 11.93 0.82 9.97
C LEU A 54 12.99 1.93 9.87
N VAL A 55 12.55 3.19 9.77
CA VAL A 55 13.45 4.34 9.66
C VAL A 55 14.06 4.67 11.02
N LYS A 56 15.41 4.72 11.06
CA LYS A 56 16.17 5.03 12.29
C LYS A 56 16.60 6.50 12.41
N SER A 57 16.54 7.24 11.31
CA SER A 57 16.92 8.66 11.25
C SER A 57 15.72 9.58 11.46
N ASN A 58 15.98 10.84 11.82
CA ASN A 58 14.94 11.86 11.83
C ASN A 58 14.58 12.23 10.39
N ILE A 59 13.29 12.12 10.06
CA ILE A 59 12.77 12.43 8.72
C ILE A 59 11.59 13.40 8.81
N THR A 60 11.41 14.16 7.76
CA THR A 60 10.25 15.04 7.58
C THR A 60 9.01 14.25 7.15
N THR A 61 7.81 14.84 7.29
CA THR A 61 6.56 14.25 6.79
C THR A 61 6.61 13.93 5.29
N ASN A 62 7.26 14.78 4.49
CA ASN A 62 7.39 14.55 3.04
C ASN A 62 8.25 13.32 2.74
N GLN A 63 9.35 13.14 3.49
CA GLN A 63 10.20 11.95 3.35
C GLN A 63 9.47 10.69 3.81
N LEU A 64 8.69 10.76 4.90
CA LEU A 64 7.84 9.64 5.33
C LEU A 64 6.82 9.27 4.24
N ASN A 65 6.16 10.26 3.65
CA ASN A 65 5.20 10.03 2.56
C ASN A 65 5.86 9.41 1.33
N ALA A 66 7.07 9.85 0.97
CA ALA A 66 7.82 9.29 -0.15
C ALA A 66 8.22 7.82 0.10
N LEU A 67 8.74 7.51 1.28
CA LEU A 67 9.08 6.14 1.68
C LEU A 67 7.83 5.25 1.77
N THR A 68 6.71 5.80 2.23
CA THR A 68 5.40 5.11 2.26
C THR A 68 4.93 4.79 0.86
N ALA A 69 4.98 5.74 -0.08
CA ALA A 69 4.60 5.53 -1.47
C ALA A 69 5.48 4.46 -2.14
N PHE A 70 6.79 4.49 -1.86
CA PHE A 70 7.72 3.45 -2.33
C PHE A 70 7.35 2.07 -1.76
N ALA A 71 7.20 1.97 -0.43
CA ALA A 71 6.85 0.73 0.24
C ALA A 71 5.49 0.18 -0.18
N TYR A 72 4.52 1.04 -0.48
CA TYR A 72 3.20 0.65 -0.98
C TYR A 72 3.31 -0.09 -2.32
N ASN A 73 4.23 0.32 -3.19
CA ASN A 73 4.45 -0.31 -4.49
C ASN A 73 5.31 -1.58 -4.40
N VAL A 74 6.43 -1.55 -3.66
CA VAL A 74 7.42 -2.66 -3.65
C VAL A 74 7.29 -3.61 -2.47
N GLY A 75 6.47 -3.25 -1.48
CA GLY A 75 6.30 -3.98 -0.21
C GLY A 75 7.32 -3.60 0.86
N LEU A 76 6.91 -3.72 2.14
CA LEU A 76 7.74 -3.42 3.31
C LEU A 76 8.99 -4.31 3.41
N ALA A 77 8.89 -5.58 3.02
CA ALA A 77 10.01 -6.51 3.04
C ALA A 77 11.13 -6.08 2.07
N SER A 78 10.74 -5.58 0.89
CA SER A 78 11.69 -5.06 -0.09
C SER A 78 12.34 -3.76 0.38
N LEU A 79 11.55 -2.84 0.94
CA LEU A 79 12.09 -1.62 1.56
C LEU A 79 13.11 -1.96 2.66
N THR A 80 12.80 -2.90 3.55
CA THR A 80 13.68 -3.33 4.66
C THR A 80 15.04 -3.85 4.19
N LYS A 81 15.12 -4.48 3.03
CA LYS A 81 16.35 -5.07 2.47
C LYS A 81 17.06 -4.14 1.47
N SER A 82 16.47 -2.99 1.16
CA SER A 82 17.02 -2.05 0.19
C SER A 82 18.17 -1.23 0.78
N THR A 83 19.02 -0.68 -0.07
CA THR A 83 20.04 0.32 0.33
C THR A 83 19.45 1.71 0.60
N LEU A 84 18.12 1.86 0.55
CA LEU A 84 17.40 3.11 0.78
C LEU A 84 17.22 3.41 2.29
N LEU A 85 17.16 2.37 3.12
CA LEU A 85 17.07 2.45 4.59
C LEU A 85 18.44 2.30 5.25
#